data_AF-A0A7X5SAV5-F1
#
_entry.id   AF-A0A7X5SAV5-F1
#
_cell.length_a   1.000
_cell.length_b   1.000
_cell.length_c   1.000
_cell.angle_alpha   90.00
_cell.angle_beta   90.00
_cell.angle_gamma   90.00
#
_symmetry.space_group_name_H-M   'P 1'
#
loop_
_entity.id
_entity.type
_entity.pdbx_description
1 polymer ?
#
loop_
_entity_poly.entity_id
_entity_poly.type
_entity_poly.pdbx_seq_one_letter_code
_entity_poly.pdbx_strand_id
1 'polypeptide(L)'
;AKTRDPGRLISYLGWGTYEGVQQHRPNWFADIYAPMYDPVAKMIDYATNWNYKQPMIQCEYAHMMGNSGGNLKEYWDTIYAYPDKLQGGFIWDWVDQSMFRTDKDGRRYWGDGGEYGPNPGGDIEFGDGLNQPDRTPNPHLYEVQKVLSPIRFEGFDPATGRVTVRNRHDFRDLSGFDFDWVLEEDGVRVAGGALPPLTTAAHATEAIALPLPTGPRRPGAEYFVTVRARAKAGAIPLVPADHVVGWEQFPVAAPTGRAAATAAGPVTVRDAAGAVTLTAGGATLVIDRKTGLVDRYARGTTLLAQGGAPNFWRAETDNDTLTGTAREQEPWRSMSGTRQLRSIAVAKRADGGAEVTVDFEMGAGAARFVTTYAMDGAGGVAVTGELTPLKSDLPPPVRVGLLWSLPTAMTTVEWYGRGPHESYV
;
A
#
# COMPACT_ATOMS: atom_id res chain seq x y z
N ALA A 1 -20.70 21.09 -34.35
CA ALA A 1 -19.25 21.04 -34.02
C ALA A 1 -18.43 20.50 -35.18
N LYS A 2 -18.59 19.23 -35.60
CA LYS A 2 -17.78 18.62 -36.68
C LYS A 2 -17.71 19.41 -37.99
N THR A 3 -18.82 19.99 -38.45
CA THR A 3 -18.83 20.82 -39.67
C THR A 3 -17.95 22.06 -39.56
N ARG A 4 -17.82 22.63 -38.35
CA ARG A 4 -17.01 23.82 -38.08
C ARG A 4 -15.54 23.48 -37.88
N ASP A 5 -15.26 22.32 -37.31
CA ASP A 5 -13.90 21.89 -36.97
C ASP A 5 -13.78 20.36 -37.10
N PRO A 6 -13.51 19.86 -38.32
CA PRO A 6 -13.40 18.41 -38.56
C PRO A 6 -12.09 17.81 -38.04
N GLY A 7 -11.15 18.63 -37.57
CA GLY A 7 -9.84 18.17 -37.08
C GLY A 7 -9.84 17.70 -35.63
N ARG A 8 -10.98 17.75 -34.94
CA ARG A 8 -11.12 17.34 -33.53
C ARG A 8 -12.22 16.30 -33.34
N LEU A 9 -11.95 15.36 -32.45
CA LEU A 9 -12.92 14.37 -31.98
C LEU A 9 -13.90 15.01 -30.99
N ILE A 10 -15.15 14.53 -30.99
CA ILE A 10 -16.17 14.90 -30.01
C ILE A 10 -16.19 13.86 -28.90
N SER A 11 -16.00 14.29 -27.65
CA SER A 11 -16.27 13.49 -26.46
C SER A 11 -17.46 14.07 -25.71
N TYR A 12 -18.33 13.20 -25.22
CA TYR A 12 -19.45 13.56 -24.36
C TYR A 12 -19.83 12.37 -23.48
N LEU A 13 -19.82 12.59 -22.16
CA LEU A 13 -20.09 11.59 -21.11
C LEU A 13 -21.32 10.72 -21.41
N GLY A 14 -22.41 11.36 -21.84
CA GLY A 14 -23.63 10.66 -22.15
C GLY A 14 -24.34 10.13 -20.91
N TRP A 15 -24.63 8.82 -20.92
CA TRP A 15 -25.59 8.20 -20.02
C TRP A 15 -24.99 7.60 -18.75
N GLY A 16 -23.66 7.60 -18.61
CA GLY A 16 -22.94 6.84 -17.58
C GLY A 16 -23.24 7.27 -16.14
N THR A 17 -23.67 8.51 -15.92
CA THR A 17 -24.03 9.05 -14.60
C THR A 17 -25.52 8.99 -14.28
N TYR A 18 -26.36 8.49 -15.21
CA TYR A 18 -27.79 8.39 -14.95
C TYR A 18 -28.10 7.17 -14.10
N GLU A 19 -28.76 7.41 -12.97
CA GLU A 19 -29.21 6.36 -12.06
C GLU A 19 -30.03 5.29 -12.82
N GLY A 20 -29.71 4.02 -12.58
CA GLY A 20 -30.35 2.88 -13.24
C GLY A 20 -29.82 2.53 -14.64
N VAL A 21 -28.92 3.32 -15.23
CA VAL A 21 -28.26 2.97 -16.50
C VAL A 21 -26.97 2.22 -16.24
N GLN A 22 -27.05 0.89 -16.21
CA GLN A 22 -25.89 0.02 -15.96
C GLN A 22 -25.19 -0.49 -17.23
N GLN A 23 -25.85 -0.36 -18.39
CA GLN A 23 -25.35 -0.85 -19.68
C GLN A 23 -24.59 0.23 -20.43
N HIS A 24 -23.60 -0.17 -21.23
CA HIS A 24 -22.90 0.75 -22.11
C HIS A 24 -23.84 1.36 -23.15
N ARG A 25 -23.96 2.69 -23.12
CA ARG A 25 -24.77 3.47 -24.05
C ARG A 25 -23.93 4.56 -24.73
N PRO A 26 -23.14 4.21 -25.74
CA PRO A 26 -22.38 5.20 -26.47
C PRO A 26 -23.29 6.13 -27.27
N ASN A 27 -22.95 7.42 -27.31
CA ASN A 27 -23.69 8.39 -28.10
C ASN A 27 -23.28 8.30 -29.56
N TRP A 28 -24.24 8.12 -30.47
CA TRP A 28 -23.99 8.02 -31.91
C TRP A 28 -23.36 9.30 -32.52
N PHE A 29 -23.53 10.45 -31.85
CA PHE A 29 -22.99 11.74 -32.28
C PHE A 29 -21.61 12.07 -31.69
N ALA A 30 -21.11 11.27 -30.74
CA ALA A 30 -19.78 11.40 -30.17
C ALA A 30 -18.79 10.45 -30.87
N ASP A 31 -17.51 10.81 -30.88
CA ASP A 31 -16.45 9.96 -31.43
C ASP A 31 -15.85 9.03 -30.39
N ILE A 32 -15.94 9.39 -29.11
CA ILE A 32 -15.37 8.67 -27.98
C ILE A 32 -16.50 8.27 -27.04
N TYR A 33 -16.47 7.04 -26.54
CA TYR A 33 -17.28 6.63 -25.41
C TYR A 33 -16.54 7.00 -24.11
N ALA A 34 -17.11 7.89 -23.31
CA ALA A 34 -16.42 8.48 -22.17
C ALA A 34 -17.21 8.31 -20.86
N PRO A 35 -17.33 7.09 -20.32
CA PRO A 35 -18.01 6.88 -19.05
C PRO A 35 -17.20 7.48 -17.88
N MET A 36 -17.85 7.55 -16.73
CA MET A 36 -17.23 7.89 -15.45
C MET A 36 -17.24 6.66 -14.55
N TYR A 37 -16.10 6.37 -13.93
CA TYR A 37 -15.94 5.35 -12.88
C TYR A 37 -16.39 3.94 -13.27
N ASP A 38 -16.28 3.57 -14.55
CA ASP A 38 -16.54 2.19 -14.97
C ASP A 38 -15.44 1.29 -14.38
N PRO A 39 -15.79 0.26 -13.60
CA PRO A 39 -14.80 -0.67 -13.05
C PRO A 39 -14.15 -1.48 -14.16
N VAL A 40 -12.97 -2.04 -13.89
CA VAL A 40 -12.21 -2.92 -14.79
C VAL A 40 -13.09 -3.96 -15.50
N ALA A 41 -14.02 -4.60 -14.78
CA ALA A 41 -14.93 -5.59 -15.37
C ALA A 41 -15.81 -5.02 -16.49
N LYS A 42 -16.33 -3.79 -16.34
CA LYS A 42 -17.10 -3.11 -17.38
C LYS A 42 -16.22 -2.67 -18.55
N MET A 43 -14.96 -2.27 -18.29
CA MET A 43 -14.01 -1.96 -19.36
C MET A 43 -13.73 -3.18 -20.25
N ILE A 44 -13.59 -4.37 -19.65
CA ILE A 44 -13.40 -5.63 -20.37
C ILE A 44 -14.66 -5.99 -21.18
N ASP A 45 -15.85 -5.84 -20.59
CA ASP A 45 -17.12 -6.06 -21.31
C ASP A 45 -17.22 -5.17 -22.56
N TYR A 46 -16.93 -3.87 -22.43
CA TYR A 46 -16.90 -2.94 -23.55
C TYR A 46 -15.86 -3.33 -24.61
N ALA A 47 -14.63 -3.63 -24.19
CA ALA A 47 -13.51 -3.91 -25.08
C ALA A 47 -13.68 -5.20 -25.89
N THR A 48 -14.37 -6.19 -25.33
CA THR A 48 -14.60 -7.49 -25.97
C THR A 48 -15.86 -7.53 -26.83
N ASN A 49 -16.78 -6.58 -26.66
CA ASN A 49 -17.99 -6.48 -27.47
C ASN A 49 -17.76 -5.68 -28.76
N TRP A 50 -17.63 -6.41 -29.88
CA TRP A 50 -17.38 -5.85 -31.20
C TRP A 50 -18.53 -4.98 -31.76
N ASN A 51 -19.71 -4.94 -31.13
CA ASN A 51 -20.79 -4.04 -31.52
C ASN A 51 -20.44 -2.58 -31.18
N TYR A 52 -19.65 -2.35 -30.14
CA TYR A 52 -19.18 -1.02 -29.81
C TYR A 52 -18.04 -0.62 -30.74
N LYS A 53 -18.16 0.55 -31.37
CA LYS A 53 -17.22 1.02 -32.41
C LYS A 53 -16.27 2.10 -31.91
N GLN A 54 -16.72 2.94 -30.99
CA GLN A 54 -15.92 4.02 -30.43
C GLN A 54 -14.81 3.44 -29.54
N PRO A 55 -13.64 4.11 -29.43
CA PRO A 55 -12.73 3.87 -28.34
C PRO A 55 -13.34 4.35 -27.02
N MET A 56 -12.89 3.75 -25.93
CA MET A 56 -13.23 4.13 -24.57
C MET A 56 -12.08 4.94 -23.96
N ILE A 57 -12.41 6.14 -23.49
CA ILE A 57 -11.54 6.99 -22.66
C ILE A 57 -12.39 7.48 -21.50
N GLN A 58 -12.16 6.98 -20.30
CA GLN A 58 -12.96 7.40 -19.14
C GLN A 58 -12.74 8.89 -18.86
N CYS A 59 -13.80 9.70 -18.89
CA CYS A 59 -13.63 11.12 -18.59
C CYS A 59 -13.35 11.36 -17.11
N GLU A 60 -13.69 10.41 -16.24
CA GLU A 60 -13.28 10.35 -14.84
C GLU A 60 -13.09 8.87 -14.45
N TYR A 61 -12.01 8.54 -13.77
CA TYR A 61 -11.80 7.23 -13.13
C TYR A 61 -10.90 7.40 -11.91
N ALA A 62 -10.79 6.34 -11.08
CA ALA A 62 -9.92 6.31 -9.91
C ALA A 62 -10.06 7.58 -9.04
N HIS A 63 -11.21 7.72 -8.37
CA HIS A 63 -11.50 8.85 -7.48
C HIS A 63 -10.48 8.90 -6.32
N MET A 64 -9.74 10.00 -6.17
CA MET A 64 -8.58 10.13 -5.28
C MET A 64 -8.90 10.75 -3.90
N MET A 65 -10.18 10.77 -3.50
CA MET A 65 -10.63 11.29 -2.21
C MET A 65 -9.91 10.68 -1.01
N GLY A 66 -9.27 11.53 -0.21
CA GLY A 66 -8.57 11.13 1.00
C GLY A 66 -7.51 10.04 0.73
N ASN A 67 -7.61 8.91 1.44
CA ASN A 67 -6.76 7.75 1.19
C ASN A 67 -7.45 6.78 0.22
N SER A 68 -7.14 6.93 -1.07
CA SER A 68 -7.75 6.22 -2.19
C SER A 68 -6.74 5.87 -3.29
N GLY A 69 -7.20 5.61 -4.52
CA GLY A 69 -6.37 5.22 -5.66
C GLY A 69 -6.05 3.72 -5.72
N GLY A 70 -6.77 2.91 -4.93
CA GLY A 70 -6.66 1.46 -4.96
C GLY A 70 -6.92 0.90 -6.37
N ASN A 71 -6.29 -0.22 -6.69
CA ASN A 71 -6.37 -0.96 -7.97
C ASN A 71 -6.02 -0.20 -9.27
N LEU A 72 -5.31 0.93 -9.18
CA LEU A 72 -4.89 1.70 -10.36
C LEU A 72 -4.10 0.86 -11.37
N LYS A 73 -3.30 -0.10 -10.89
CA LYS A 73 -2.53 -1.00 -11.74
C LYS A 73 -3.44 -1.89 -12.59
N GLU A 74 -4.53 -2.41 -12.04
CA GLU A 74 -5.49 -3.28 -12.73
C GLU A 74 -6.20 -2.53 -13.87
N TYR A 75 -6.54 -1.25 -13.67
CA TYR A 75 -7.02 -0.37 -14.74
C TYR A 75 -6.04 -0.33 -15.91
N TRP A 76 -4.77 -0.03 -15.64
CA TRP A 76 -3.78 0.15 -16.69
C TRP A 76 -3.32 -1.14 -17.34
N ASP A 77 -3.21 -2.24 -16.58
CA ASP A 77 -2.98 -3.57 -17.15
C ASP A 77 -4.09 -3.95 -18.14
N THR A 78 -5.35 -3.62 -17.79
CA THR A 78 -6.51 -3.83 -18.68
C THR A 78 -6.44 -2.94 -19.92
N ILE A 79 -6.13 -1.65 -19.76
CA ILE A 79 -5.96 -0.72 -20.89
C ILE A 79 -4.92 -1.24 -21.88
N TYR A 80 -3.75 -1.67 -21.39
CA TYR A 80 -2.69 -2.20 -22.24
C TYR A 80 -3.00 -3.59 -22.83
N ALA A 81 -3.90 -4.36 -22.23
CA ALA A 81 -4.36 -5.64 -22.76
C ALA A 81 -5.34 -5.47 -23.94
N TYR A 82 -6.06 -4.35 -24.02
CA TYR A 82 -7.04 -4.06 -25.08
C TYR A 82 -6.76 -2.71 -25.79
N PRO A 83 -5.57 -2.53 -26.39
CA PRO A 83 -5.12 -1.23 -26.89
C PRO A 83 -5.94 -0.69 -28.08
N ASP A 84 -6.63 -1.56 -28.82
CA ASP A 84 -7.50 -1.16 -29.94
C ASP A 84 -8.82 -0.53 -29.48
N LYS A 85 -9.15 -0.66 -28.18
CA LYS A 85 -10.43 -0.23 -27.61
C LYS A 85 -10.28 0.71 -26.43
N LEU A 86 -9.34 0.44 -25.54
CA LEU A 86 -9.15 1.18 -24.29
C LEU A 86 -7.95 2.11 -24.45
N GLN A 87 -8.16 3.41 -24.28
CA GLN A 87 -7.11 4.42 -24.50
C GLN A 87 -6.85 5.29 -23.26
N GLY A 88 -7.14 4.75 -22.07
CA GLY A 88 -6.88 5.42 -20.80
C GLY A 88 -8.10 6.14 -20.21
N GLY A 89 -7.82 7.20 -19.46
CA GLY A 89 -8.83 8.04 -18.81
C GLY A 89 -8.20 9.16 -18.00
N PHE A 90 -9.04 9.99 -17.39
CA PHE A 90 -8.62 11.11 -16.55
C PHE A 90 -8.89 10.81 -15.07
N ILE A 91 -7.85 10.85 -14.25
CA ILE A 91 -7.97 10.65 -12.79
C ILE A 91 -8.76 11.82 -12.21
N TRP A 92 -9.70 11.52 -11.30
CA TRP A 92 -10.39 12.55 -10.53
C TRP A 92 -9.79 12.65 -9.11
N ASP A 93 -9.17 13.76 -8.71
CA ASP A 93 -8.74 14.91 -9.51
C ASP A 93 -7.31 15.37 -9.16
N TRP A 94 -6.92 16.58 -9.58
CA TRP A 94 -5.54 17.04 -9.43
C TRP A 94 -5.21 17.64 -8.06
N VAL A 95 -6.14 18.36 -7.42
CA VAL A 95 -5.81 19.19 -6.25
C VAL A 95 -6.99 19.35 -5.31
N ASP A 96 -6.73 19.13 -4.02
CA ASP A 96 -7.70 19.31 -2.96
C ASP A 96 -8.23 20.75 -2.96
N GLN A 97 -9.55 20.89 -2.99
CA GLN A 97 -10.25 22.18 -3.08
C GLN A 97 -10.54 22.78 -1.69
N SER A 98 -9.56 22.69 -0.79
CA SER A 98 -9.65 23.27 0.56
C SER A 98 -8.96 24.64 0.63
N MET A 99 -9.55 25.54 1.41
CA MET A 99 -9.03 26.88 1.69
C MET A 99 -8.51 26.96 3.12
N PHE A 100 -7.64 27.94 3.37
CA PHE A 100 -7.14 28.15 4.72
C PHE A 100 -8.24 28.62 5.67
N ARG A 101 -8.21 28.03 6.87
CA ARG A 101 -8.94 28.46 8.05
C ARG A 101 -7.95 28.68 9.20
N THR A 102 -8.43 29.29 10.27
CA THR A 102 -7.62 29.60 11.45
C THR A 102 -8.36 29.14 12.70
N ASP A 103 -7.71 28.35 13.54
CA ASP A 103 -8.29 27.87 14.79
C ASP A 103 -8.35 29.02 15.83
N LYS A 104 -8.98 28.75 16.99
CA LYS A 104 -9.10 29.72 18.08
C LYS A 104 -7.76 30.21 18.66
N ASP A 105 -6.67 29.50 18.40
CA ASP A 105 -5.32 29.81 18.89
C ASP A 105 -4.46 30.48 17.80
N GLY A 106 -5.02 30.75 16.60
CA GLY A 106 -4.33 31.40 15.50
C GLY A 106 -3.58 30.47 14.55
N ARG A 107 -3.72 29.13 14.67
CA ARG A 107 -3.05 28.18 13.79
C ARG A 107 -3.80 28.02 12.48
N ARG A 108 -3.08 28.05 11.36
CA ARG A 108 -3.65 27.79 10.03
C ARG A 108 -3.84 26.30 9.80
N TYR A 109 -4.95 25.95 9.17
CA TYR A 109 -5.26 24.59 8.70
C TYR A 109 -6.05 24.65 7.40
N TRP A 110 -6.16 23.52 6.70
CA TRP A 110 -7.04 23.35 5.55
C TRP A 110 -8.46 23.08 6.04
N GLY A 111 -9.39 23.97 5.76
CA GLY A 111 -10.78 23.83 6.19
C GLY A 111 -11.54 22.76 5.41
N ASP A 112 -12.61 22.27 6.02
CA ASP A 112 -13.60 21.41 5.37
C ASP A 112 -14.77 22.23 4.79
N GLY A 113 -15.62 21.55 4.02
CA GLY A 113 -16.76 22.17 3.33
C GLY A 113 -17.77 22.87 4.26
N GLY A 114 -18.08 22.24 5.40
CA GLY A 114 -19.10 22.74 6.34
C GLY A 114 -18.66 24.03 7.05
N GLU A 115 -17.36 24.22 7.21
CA GLU A 115 -16.82 25.42 7.80
C GLU A 115 -16.96 26.68 6.93
N TYR A 116 -17.05 26.56 5.60
CA TYR A 116 -17.10 27.71 4.69
C TYR A 116 -18.44 28.45 4.67
N GLY A 117 -19.47 27.90 5.30
CA GLY A 117 -20.79 28.50 5.40
C GLY A 117 -21.89 27.52 4.98
N PRO A 118 -23.16 27.93 5.08
CA PRO A 118 -24.27 27.07 4.74
C PRO A 118 -24.26 26.72 3.24
N ASN A 119 -24.22 25.43 2.93
CA ASN A 119 -24.44 24.94 1.56
C ASN A 119 -25.90 24.49 1.41
N PRO A 120 -26.67 25.08 0.48
CA PRO A 120 -28.04 24.64 0.18
C PRO A 120 -28.14 23.15 -0.22
N GLY A 121 -27.05 22.56 -0.70
CA GLY A 121 -26.96 21.15 -1.11
C GLY A 121 -26.56 20.15 -0.02
N GLY A 122 -26.27 20.60 1.21
CA GLY A 122 -25.77 19.74 2.29
C GLY A 122 -24.24 19.71 2.39
N ASP A 123 -23.69 18.69 3.04
CA ASP A 123 -22.23 18.54 3.18
C ASP A 123 -21.58 18.42 1.78
N ILE A 124 -20.45 19.09 1.60
CA ILE A 124 -19.70 19.11 0.34
C ILE A 124 -18.65 18.00 0.42
N GLU A 125 -18.52 17.20 -0.64
CA GLU A 125 -17.36 16.33 -0.84
C GLU A 125 -16.14 17.22 -1.19
N PHE A 126 -15.01 17.01 -0.50
CA PHE A 126 -13.77 17.75 -0.69
C PHE A 126 -12.58 16.81 -0.49
N GLY A 127 -11.40 17.22 -0.95
CA GLY A 127 -10.17 16.45 -0.74
C GLY A 127 -9.95 15.31 -1.74
N ASP A 128 -10.36 15.51 -3.00
CA ASP A 128 -10.29 14.53 -4.09
C ASP A 128 -8.96 14.51 -4.86
N GLY A 129 -7.98 15.29 -4.41
CA GLY A 129 -6.82 15.62 -5.22
C GLY A 129 -5.65 14.67 -5.06
N LEU A 130 -4.94 14.44 -6.16
CA LEU A 130 -3.58 13.90 -6.17
C LEU A 130 -2.57 14.73 -5.36
N ASN A 131 -2.92 15.99 -5.07
CA ASN A 131 -2.11 16.92 -4.32
C ASN A 131 -2.96 17.68 -3.30
N GLN A 132 -2.34 18.00 -2.17
CA GLN A 132 -2.84 18.95 -1.19
C GLN A 132 -3.05 20.35 -1.79
N PRO A 133 -3.79 21.26 -1.13
CA PRO A 133 -4.08 22.59 -1.69
C PRO A 133 -2.82 23.45 -1.96
N ASP A 134 -1.70 23.18 -1.29
CA ASP A 134 -0.41 23.82 -1.53
C ASP A 134 0.48 23.11 -2.58
N ARG A 135 -0.06 22.08 -3.24
CA ARG A 135 0.61 21.21 -4.23
C ARG A 135 1.63 20.23 -3.61
N THR A 136 1.59 20.03 -2.30
CA THR A 136 2.27 18.89 -1.67
C THR A 136 1.62 17.60 -2.17
N PRO A 137 2.39 16.64 -2.74
CA PRO A 137 1.84 15.38 -3.21
C PRO A 137 1.18 14.54 -2.11
N ASN A 138 0.01 14.00 -2.42
CA ASN A 138 -0.55 12.89 -1.65
C ASN A 138 0.12 11.56 -2.07
N PRO A 139 0.17 10.54 -1.20
CA PRO A 139 0.91 9.30 -1.46
C PRO A 139 0.51 8.57 -2.74
N HIS A 140 -0.77 8.60 -3.12
CA HIS A 140 -1.26 7.99 -4.36
C HIS A 140 -0.64 8.61 -5.64
N LEU A 141 -0.06 9.81 -5.60
CA LEU A 141 0.64 10.39 -6.76
C LEU A 141 1.87 9.56 -7.15
N TYR A 142 2.55 8.97 -6.17
CA TYR A 142 3.71 8.11 -6.43
C TYR A 142 3.31 6.79 -7.09
N GLU A 143 2.11 6.27 -6.78
CA GLU A 143 1.55 5.11 -7.48
C GLU A 143 1.19 5.46 -8.92
N VAL A 144 0.59 6.63 -9.16
CA VAL A 144 0.34 7.15 -10.52
C VAL A 144 1.65 7.25 -11.30
N GLN A 145 2.71 7.82 -10.71
CA GLN A 145 4.03 7.90 -11.34
C GLN A 145 4.56 6.50 -11.72
N LYS A 146 4.38 5.50 -10.85
CA LYS A 146 4.85 4.13 -11.10
C LYS A 146 4.04 3.44 -12.20
N VAL A 147 2.72 3.49 -12.13
CA VAL A 147 1.80 2.79 -13.05
C VAL A 147 1.87 3.39 -14.45
N LEU A 148 1.91 4.72 -14.56
CA LEU A 148 1.97 5.44 -15.84
C LEU A 148 3.37 5.55 -16.42
N SER A 149 4.38 5.00 -15.76
CA SER A 149 5.77 5.13 -16.21
C SER A 149 5.93 4.66 -17.67
N PRO A 150 6.47 5.50 -18.56
CA PRO A 150 6.61 5.17 -19.97
C PRO A 150 7.80 4.25 -20.27
N ILE A 151 8.72 4.05 -19.32
CA ILE A 151 9.87 3.17 -19.46
C ILE A 151 9.72 2.04 -18.45
N ARG A 152 9.48 0.82 -18.94
CA ARG A 152 9.24 -0.36 -18.10
C ARG A 152 10.41 -1.33 -18.17
N PHE A 153 10.72 -1.94 -17.05
CA PHE A 153 11.64 -3.07 -16.95
C PHE A 153 10.82 -4.32 -16.63
N GLU A 154 10.98 -5.38 -17.40
CA GLU A 154 10.13 -6.58 -17.37
C GLU A 154 10.99 -7.83 -17.58
N GLY A 155 10.50 -8.99 -17.15
CA GLY A 155 11.13 -10.29 -17.47
C GLY A 155 12.58 -10.44 -16.99
N PHE A 156 12.86 -10.03 -15.75
CA PHE A 156 14.16 -10.20 -15.14
C PHE A 156 14.49 -11.67 -14.90
N ASP A 157 15.67 -12.10 -15.37
CA ASP A 157 16.24 -13.41 -15.10
C ASP A 157 17.44 -13.26 -14.14
N PRO A 158 17.33 -13.74 -12.89
CA PRO A 158 18.41 -13.63 -11.91
C PRO A 158 19.66 -14.43 -12.26
N ALA A 159 19.55 -15.49 -13.08
CA ALA A 159 20.69 -16.33 -13.44
C ALA A 159 21.63 -15.63 -14.45
N THR A 160 21.05 -14.86 -15.37
CA THR A 160 21.80 -14.17 -16.43
C THR A 160 21.91 -12.67 -16.21
N GLY A 161 21.13 -12.10 -15.28
CA GLY A 161 20.98 -10.65 -15.12
C GLY A 161 20.19 -10.00 -16.28
N ARG A 162 19.58 -10.79 -17.16
CA ARG A 162 18.84 -10.28 -18.32
C ARG A 162 17.56 -9.59 -17.87
N VAL A 163 17.27 -8.41 -18.40
CA VAL A 163 16.00 -7.69 -18.21
C VAL A 163 15.56 -7.09 -19.54
N THR A 164 14.25 -7.04 -19.77
CA THR A 164 13.65 -6.42 -20.95
C THR A 164 13.27 -4.98 -20.63
N VAL A 165 13.80 -4.03 -21.39
CA VAL A 165 13.38 -2.63 -21.38
C VAL A 165 12.29 -2.44 -22.42
N ARG A 166 11.18 -1.82 -22.04
CA ARG A 166 10.07 -1.46 -22.94
C ARG A 166 9.89 0.05 -22.97
N ASN A 167 9.93 0.61 -24.17
CA ASN A 167 9.60 2.01 -24.41
C ASN A 167 8.11 2.13 -24.77
N ARG A 168 7.32 2.80 -23.93
CA ARG A 168 5.90 3.09 -24.17
C ARG A 168 5.65 4.50 -24.69
N HIS A 169 6.69 5.29 -24.98
CA HIS A 169 6.51 6.56 -25.67
C HIS A 169 6.03 6.36 -27.11
N ASP A 170 5.21 7.30 -27.60
CA ASP A 170 4.67 7.27 -28.96
C ASP A 170 5.63 7.83 -30.02
N PHE A 171 6.46 8.82 -29.65
CA PHE A 171 7.19 9.65 -30.64
C PHE A 171 8.69 9.82 -30.37
N ARG A 172 9.24 9.18 -29.34
CA ARG A 172 10.67 9.31 -28.99
C ARG A 172 11.30 7.97 -28.63
N ASP A 173 12.59 7.87 -28.90
CA ASP A 173 13.41 6.78 -28.39
C ASP A 173 13.90 7.05 -26.96
N LEU A 174 14.78 6.16 -26.47
CA LEU A 174 15.35 6.24 -25.13
C LEU A 174 16.67 7.03 -25.02
N SER A 175 17.13 7.68 -26.10
CA SER A 175 18.45 8.36 -26.12
C SER A 175 18.56 9.52 -25.13
N GLY A 176 17.43 10.15 -24.80
CA GLY A 176 17.31 11.23 -23.82
C GLY A 176 17.35 10.78 -22.34
N PHE A 177 17.63 9.52 -22.04
CA PHE A 177 17.65 8.99 -20.68
C PHE A 177 18.99 8.33 -20.35
N ASP A 178 19.37 8.40 -19.07
CA ASP A 178 20.44 7.62 -18.48
C ASP A 178 19.85 6.45 -17.69
N PHE A 179 20.57 5.33 -17.68
CA PHE A 179 20.12 4.09 -17.05
C PHE A 179 21.11 3.67 -15.97
N ASP A 180 20.61 3.23 -14.83
CA ASP A 180 21.44 2.74 -13.73
C ASP A 180 20.79 1.56 -13.01
N TRP A 181 21.59 0.86 -12.21
CA TRP A 181 21.13 -0.20 -11.34
C TRP A 181 21.82 -0.16 -9.98
N VAL A 182 21.15 -0.71 -8.96
CA VAL A 182 21.68 -0.92 -7.61
C VAL A 182 21.29 -2.31 -7.13
N LEU A 183 22.23 -3.03 -6.53
CA LEU A 183 21.98 -4.29 -5.83
C LEU A 183 22.10 -4.05 -4.33
N GLU A 184 21.09 -4.49 -3.59
CA GLU A 184 20.95 -4.31 -2.15
C GLU A 184 20.90 -5.67 -1.47
N GLU A 185 21.58 -5.81 -0.34
CA GLU A 185 21.62 -6.97 0.55
C GLU A 185 20.96 -6.57 1.88
N ASP A 186 19.81 -7.15 2.22
CA ASP A 186 18.98 -6.76 3.38
C ASP A 186 18.79 -5.22 3.46
N GLY A 187 18.53 -4.59 2.30
CA GLY A 187 18.33 -3.13 2.19
C GLY A 187 19.62 -2.29 2.14
N VAL A 188 20.81 -2.91 2.21
CA VAL A 188 22.10 -2.19 2.15
C VAL A 188 22.72 -2.35 0.77
N ARG A 189 23.06 -1.25 0.10
CA ARG A 189 23.75 -1.27 -1.20
C ARG A 189 25.08 -2.02 -1.13
N VAL A 190 25.23 -3.04 -1.98
CA VAL A 190 26.47 -3.83 -2.13
C VAL A 190 27.10 -3.71 -3.52
N ALA A 191 26.32 -3.34 -4.54
CA ALA A 191 26.83 -3.05 -5.87
C ALA A 191 25.90 -2.11 -6.63
N GLY A 192 26.35 -1.59 -7.77
CA GLY A 192 25.55 -0.77 -8.67
C GLY A 192 26.41 0.04 -9.63
N GLY A 193 25.81 0.57 -10.68
CA GLY A 193 26.51 1.35 -11.68
C GLY A 193 25.60 1.87 -12.79
N ALA A 194 26.18 2.66 -13.68
CA ALA A 194 25.53 3.08 -14.92
C ALA A 194 25.44 1.92 -15.91
N LEU A 195 24.42 1.94 -16.76
CA LEU A 195 24.23 1.04 -17.90
C LEU A 195 24.58 1.78 -19.20
N PRO A 196 24.90 1.06 -20.28
CA PRO A 196 25.08 1.66 -21.60
C PRO A 196 23.83 2.47 -22.03
N PRO A 197 24.01 3.55 -22.80
CA PRO A 197 22.88 4.32 -23.32
C PRO A 197 22.03 3.44 -24.25
N LEU A 198 20.71 3.63 -24.20
CA LEU A 198 19.75 2.93 -25.05
C LEU A 198 19.15 3.88 -26.08
N THR A 199 18.88 3.36 -27.27
CA THR A 199 18.16 4.07 -28.35
C THR A 199 16.92 3.29 -28.77
N THR A 200 16.32 2.55 -27.85
CA THR A 200 15.13 1.73 -28.10
C THR A 200 14.01 2.63 -28.65
N ALA A 201 13.57 2.36 -29.88
CA ALA A 201 12.58 3.17 -30.58
C ALA A 201 11.24 3.24 -29.83
N ALA A 202 10.39 4.20 -30.19
CA ALA A 202 9.01 4.28 -29.70
C ALA A 202 8.29 2.93 -29.87
N HIS A 203 7.54 2.52 -28.85
CA HIS A 203 6.84 1.23 -28.74
C HIS A 203 7.71 -0.05 -28.80
N ALA A 204 9.03 0.07 -28.95
CA ALA A 204 9.90 -1.09 -29.06
C ALA A 204 10.35 -1.64 -27.69
N THR A 205 10.92 -2.84 -27.73
CA THR A 205 11.58 -3.48 -26.60
C THR A 205 13.03 -3.81 -26.92
N GLU A 206 13.87 -3.85 -25.90
CA GLU A 206 15.28 -4.21 -25.99
C GLU A 206 15.68 -5.02 -24.77
N ALA A 207 16.46 -6.10 -24.95
CA ALA A 207 16.97 -6.89 -23.84
C ALA A 207 18.37 -6.44 -23.46
N ILE A 208 18.58 -6.15 -22.19
CA ILE A 208 19.88 -5.76 -21.64
C ILE A 208 20.32 -6.75 -20.56
N ALA A 209 21.62 -6.82 -20.31
CA ALA A 209 22.18 -7.58 -19.20
C ALA A 209 22.68 -6.63 -18.11
N LEU A 210 22.18 -6.82 -16.89
CA LEU A 210 22.68 -6.13 -15.71
C LEU A 210 24.02 -6.77 -15.29
N PRO A 211 25.08 -5.98 -15.07
CA PRO A 211 26.39 -6.50 -14.67
C PRO A 211 26.42 -6.87 -13.17
N LEU A 212 25.58 -7.84 -12.79
CA LEU A 212 25.46 -8.30 -11.41
C LEU A 212 26.71 -9.07 -10.97
N PRO A 213 27.22 -8.88 -9.73
CA PRO A 213 28.35 -9.65 -9.23
C PRO A 213 28.00 -11.14 -9.14
N THR A 214 28.87 -12.02 -9.63
CA THR A 214 28.67 -13.49 -9.67
C THR A 214 29.16 -14.22 -8.41
N GLY A 215 29.68 -13.49 -7.42
CA GLY A 215 30.19 -14.05 -6.17
C GLY A 215 29.09 -14.70 -5.30
N PRO A 216 29.49 -15.54 -4.32
CA PRO A 216 28.56 -16.17 -3.40
C PRO A 216 27.74 -15.12 -2.65
N ARG A 217 26.45 -15.41 -2.47
CA ARG A 217 25.52 -14.60 -1.68
C ARG A 217 25.58 -15.02 -0.22
N ARG A 218 25.39 -14.08 0.71
CA ARG A 218 25.34 -14.37 2.15
C ARG A 218 24.14 -15.29 2.43
N PRO A 219 24.32 -16.45 3.08
CA PRO A 219 23.21 -17.31 3.45
C PRO A 219 22.19 -16.58 4.31
N GLY A 220 20.90 -16.69 3.95
CA GLY A 220 19.80 -16.08 4.70
C GLY A 220 19.61 -14.58 4.49
N ALA A 221 20.40 -13.94 3.62
CA ALA A 221 20.19 -12.55 3.24
C ALA A 221 19.28 -12.45 2.00
N GLU A 222 18.51 -11.38 1.93
CA GLU A 222 17.68 -11.04 0.79
C GLU A 222 18.43 -10.10 -0.14
N TYR A 223 18.31 -10.34 -1.45
CA TYR A 223 18.95 -9.52 -2.47
C TYR A 223 17.92 -8.98 -3.45
N PHE A 224 17.89 -7.66 -3.61
CA PHE A 224 17.08 -6.98 -4.61
C PHE A 224 17.95 -6.18 -5.56
N VAL A 225 17.62 -6.21 -6.84
CA VAL A 225 18.17 -5.28 -7.83
C VAL A 225 17.09 -4.27 -8.22
N THR A 226 17.43 -2.98 -8.12
CA THR A 226 16.62 -1.87 -8.59
C THR A 226 17.24 -1.31 -9.85
N VAL A 227 16.48 -1.22 -10.95
CA VAL A 227 16.91 -0.63 -12.24
C VAL A 227 16.11 0.64 -12.49
N ARG A 228 16.76 1.69 -12.99
CA ARG A 228 16.18 3.03 -13.14
C ARG A 228 16.51 3.65 -14.49
N ALA A 229 15.58 4.46 -14.99
CA ALA A 229 15.75 5.37 -16.11
C ALA A 229 15.58 6.81 -15.61
N ARG A 230 16.55 7.67 -15.91
CA ARG A 230 16.63 9.07 -15.47
C ARG A 230 16.62 10.02 -16.65
N ALA A 231 15.90 11.12 -16.55
CA ALA A 231 15.91 12.15 -17.57
C ALA A 231 17.29 12.84 -17.64
N LYS A 232 17.85 12.94 -18.84
CA LYS A 232 18.99 13.84 -19.09
C LYS A 232 18.54 15.29 -19.03
N ALA A 233 19.48 16.20 -18.80
CA ALA A 233 19.22 17.64 -18.87
C ALA A 233 18.57 18.03 -20.21
N GLY A 234 17.42 18.69 -20.16
CA GLY A 234 16.67 19.15 -21.35
C GLY A 234 15.92 18.05 -22.10
N ALA A 235 15.98 16.79 -21.65
CA ALA A 235 15.30 15.69 -22.34
C ALA A 235 13.77 15.77 -22.21
N ILE A 236 13.25 16.33 -21.12
CA ILE A 236 11.83 16.57 -20.91
C ILE A 236 11.67 18.03 -20.46
N PRO A 237 10.83 18.84 -21.15
CA PRO A 237 10.59 20.23 -20.75
C PRO A 237 10.14 20.33 -19.28
N LEU A 238 10.69 21.28 -18.54
CA LEU A 238 10.36 21.59 -17.14
C LEU A 238 10.66 20.47 -16.12
N VAL A 239 11.25 19.35 -16.55
CA VAL A 239 11.69 18.28 -15.65
C VAL A 239 13.21 18.41 -15.42
N PRO A 240 13.67 18.47 -14.16
CA PRO A 240 15.10 18.48 -13.85
C PRO A 240 15.83 17.25 -14.40
N ALA A 241 17.13 17.42 -14.68
CA ALA A 241 18.01 16.27 -14.91
C ALA A 241 17.98 15.31 -13.69
N ASP A 242 18.31 14.05 -13.93
CA ASP A 242 18.34 12.97 -12.93
C ASP A 242 16.99 12.54 -12.33
N HIS A 243 15.89 13.18 -12.75
CA HIS A 243 14.54 12.76 -12.38
C HIS A 243 14.26 11.33 -12.86
N VAL A 244 13.80 10.46 -11.96
CA VAL A 244 13.48 9.06 -12.27
C VAL A 244 12.15 9.00 -13.01
N VAL A 245 12.21 8.63 -14.29
CA VAL A 245 11.04 8.53 -15.18
C VAL A 245 10.44 7.12 -15.17
N GLY A 246 11.27 6.12 -14.90
CA GLY A 246 10.83 4.74 -14.72
C GLY A 246 11.80 3.92 -13.91
N TRP A 247 11.26 2.98 -13.15
CA TRP A 247 12.05 2.06 -12.34
C TRP A 247 11.28 0.75 -12.10
N GLU A 248 12.04 -0.30 -11.80
CA GLU A 248 11.51 -1.55 -11.27
C GLU A 248 12.51 -2.18 -10.31
N GLN A 249 12.01 -2.98 -9.38
CA GLN A 249 12.82 -3.75 -8.43
C GLN A 249 12.49 -5.23 -8.55
N PHE A 250 13.54 -6.07 -8.57
CA PHE A 250 13.40 -7.52 -8.73
C PHE A 250 14.18 -8.27 -7.65
N PRO A 251 13.64 -9.37 -7.10
CA PRO A 251 14.41 -10.26 -6.26
C PRO A 251 15.46 -10.99 -7.10
N VAL A 252 16.71 -11.02 -6.62
CA VAL A 252 17.84 -11.70 -7.29
C VAL A 252 17.95 -13.17 -6.87
N ALA A 253 17.33 -13.54 -5.76
CA ALA A 253 17.15 -14.92 -5.33
C ALA A 253 15.78 -15.06 -4.69
N ALA A 254 15.25 -16.28 -4.65
CA ALA A 254 14.07 -16.55 -3.84
C ALA A 254 14.39 -16.21 -2.38
N PRO A 255 13.51 -15.50 -1.64
CA PRO A 255 13.70 -15.24 -0.23
C PRO A 255 13.87 -16.58 0.50
N THR A 256 15.07 -16.89 0.96
CA THR A 256 15.25 -17.97 1.93
C THR A 256 14.74 -17.41 3.25
N GLY A 257 13.54 -17.82 3.67
CA GLY A 257 12.94 -17.32 4.91
C GLY A 257 13.96 -17.33 6.05
N ARG A 258 14.22 -16.15 6.62
CA ARG A 258 15.13 -16.03 7.75
C ARG A 258 14.39 -16.49 9.00
N ALA A 259 14.74 -17.66 9.52
CA ALA A 259 14.31 -18.04 10.86
C ALA A 259 14.92 -17.02 11.85
N ALA A 260 14.08 -16.41 12.69
CA ALA A 260 14.58 -15.59 13.79
C ALA A 260 15.46 -16.48 14.69
N ALA A 261 16.72 -16.09 14.88
CA ALA A 261 17.62 -16.84 15.75
C ALA A 261 17.09 -16.74 17.19
N THR A 262 16.68 -17.87 17.77
CA THR A 262 16.28 -17.94 19.18
C THR A 262 17.49 -18.24 20.05
N ALA A 263 17.75 -17.41 21.04
CA ALA A 263 18.83 -17.67 22.00
C ALA A 263 18.39 -18.74 23.00
N ALA A 264 19.11 -19.87 23.04
CA ALA A 264 18.95 -20.84 24.13
C ALA A 264 19.40 -20.22 25.46
N GLY A 265 18.74 -20.58 26.56
CA GLY A 265 19.09 -20.08 27.88
C GLY A 265 17.89 -20.00 28.82
N PRO A 266 18.12 -19.93 30.13
CA PRO A 266 17.05 -20.01 31.12
C PRO A 266 16.22 -18.72 31.16
N VAL A 267 14.91 -18.86 31.00
CA VAL A 267 13.94 -17.82 31.31
C VAL A 267 13.38 -18.06 32.70
N THR A 268 13.50 -17.05 33.56
CA THR A 268 12.89 -17.09 34.89
C THR A 268 11.41 -16.77 34.78
N VAL A 269 10.58 -17.69 35.25
CA VAL A 269 9.11 -17.55 35.29
C VAL A 269 8.68 -17.27 36.72
N ARG A 270 7.99 -16.16 36.94
CA ARG A 270 7.24 -15.89 38.16
C ARG A 270 5.76 -15.84 37.82
N ASP A 271 5.05 -16.90 38.17
CA ASP A 271 3.60 -16.98 38.01
C ASP A 271 2.92 -16.61 39.35
N ALA A 272 2.35 -15.41 39.41
CA ALA A 272 1.67 -14.90 40.60
C ALA A 272 0.20 -14.62 40.31
N ALA A 273 -0.62 -14.45 41.34
CA ALA A 273 -2.07 -14.25 41.19
C ALA A 273 -2.46 -13.04 40.31
N GLY A 274 -1.68 -11.95 40.37
CA GLY A 274 -1.96 -10.74 39.59
C GLY A 274 -1.34 -10.72 38.19
N ALA A 275 -0.20 -11.40 37.99
CA ALA A 275 0.56 -11.30 36.74
C ALA A 275 1.49 -12.49 36.54
N VAL A 276 1.81 -12.78 35.29
CA VAL A 276 2.90 -13.68 34.89
C VAL A 276 4.10 -12.81 34.48
N THR A 277 5.26 -13.04 35.07
CA THR A 277 6.50 -12.33 34.73
C THR A 277 7.53 -13.30 34.15
N LEU A 278 8.03 -12.99 32.95
CA LEU A 278 9.19 -13.65 32.34
C LEU A 278 10.40 -12.73 32.42
N THR A 279 11.58 -13.27 32.72
CA THR A 279 12.83 -12.49 32.79
C THR A 279 14.00 -13.29 32.22
N ALA A 280 14.72 -12.68 31.26
CA ALA A 280 15.92 -13.22 30.64
C ALA A 280 16.72 -12.10 29.96
N GLY A 281 18.05 -12.24 29.90
CA GLY A 281 18.93 -11.30 29.18
C GLY A 281 18.79 -9.82 29.58
N GLY A 282 18.36 -9.53 30.81
CA GLY A 282 18.06 -8.17 31.29
C GLY A 282 16.71 -7.60 30.81
N ALA A 283 15.93 -8.37 30.06
CA ALA A 283 14.56 -8.03 29.69
C ALA A 283 13.54 -8.61 30.68
N THR A 284 12.40 -7.93 30.82
CA THR A 284 11.27 -8.34 31.64
C THR A 284 9.99 -8.17 30.85
N LEU A 285 9.19 -9.23 30.77
CA LEU A 285 7.83 -9.22 30.23
C LEU A 285 6.85 -9.50 31.38
N VAL A 286 5.87 -8.64 31.56
CA VAL A 286 4.80 -8.76 32.56
C VAL A 286 3.47 -8.81 31.84
N ILE A 287 2.73 -9.90 32.01
CA ILE A 287 1.37 -10.08 31.48
C ILE A 287 0.40 -10.03 32.65
N ASP A 288 -0.54 -9.10 32.60
CA ASP A 288 -1.56 -8.93 33.63
C ASP A 288 -2.61 -10.03 33.54
N ARG A 289 -2.89 -10.73 34.66
CA ARG A 289 -3.82 -11.87 34.66
C ARG A 289 -5.29 -11.47 34.57
N LYS A 290 -5.62 -10.21 34.84
CA LYS A 290 -7.00 -9.71 34.76
C LYS A 290 -7.39 -9.40 33.31
N THR A 291 -6.46 -8.86 32.53
CA THR A 291 -6.70 -8.36 31.17
C THR A 291 -6.11 -9.26 30.09
N GLY A 292 -5.11 -10.08 30.42
CA GLY A 292 -4.34 -10.87 29.46
C GLY A 292 -3.38 -10.05 28.59
N LEU A 293 -3.22 -8.76 28.88
CA LEU A 293 -2.38 -7.86 28.10
C LEU A 293 -0.99 -7.73 28.72
N VAL A 294 -0.04 -7.28 27.90
CA VAL A 294 1.29 -6.91 28.36
C VAL A 294 1.18 -5.60 29.15
N ASP A 295 1.34 -5.70 30.47
CA ASP A 295 1.47 -4.54 31.34
C ASP A 295 2.83 -3.85 31.13
N ARG A 296 3.88 -4.65 30.88
CA ARG A 296 5.24 -4.13 30.69
C ARG A 296 6.11 -5.09 29.88
N TYR A 297 6.70 -4.59 28.80
CA TYR A 297 7.91 -5.17 28.21
C TYR A 297 9.04 -4.14 28.30
N ALA A 298 10.13 -4.50 28.98
CA ALA A 298 11.23 -3.58 29.29
C ALA A 298 12.59 -4.28 29.21
N ARG A 299 13.66 -3.51 29.01
CA ARG A 299 15.05 -3.95 29.16
C ARG A 299 15.76 -3.04 30.16
N GLY A 300 16.21 -3.61 31.29
CA GLY A 300 16.63 -2.83 32.45
C GLY A 300 15.49 -1.90 32.91
N THR A 301 15.78 -0.61 33.03
CA THR A 301 14.79 0.41 33.41
C THR A 301 13.98 0.94 32.24
N THR A 302 14.40 0.69 31.00
CA THR A 302 13.77 1.25 29.80
C THR A 302 12.54 0.44 29.41
N LEU A 303 11.37 1.08 29.49
CA LEU A 303 10.13 0.55 28.94
C LEU A 303 10.23 0.52 27.41
N LEU A 304 9.78 -0.57 26.78
CA LEU A 304 9.79 -0.75 25.34
C LEU A 304 8.38 -0.79 24.77
N ALA A 305 7.47 -1.53 25.39
CA ALA A 305 6.10 -1.67 24.92
C ALA A 305 5.12 -2.06 26.03
N GLN A 306 3.85 -1.70 25.85
CA GLN A 306 2.69 -2.14 26.63
C GLN A 306 1.52 -2.44 25.68
N GLY A 307 0.53 -3.22 26.11
CA GLY A 307 -0.64 -3.56 25.31
C GLY A 307 -0.56 -4.97 24.72
N GLY A 308 -0.61 -5.10 23.40
CA GLY A 308 -0.78 -6.39 22.72
C GLY A 308 -2.24 -6.83 22.65
N ALA A 309 -3.14 -5.86 22.54
CA ALA A 309 -4.56 -6.12 22.38
C ALA A 309 -4.87 -6.53 20.93
N PRO A 310 -5.67 -7.58 20.68
CA PRO A 310 -6.18 -7.86 19.34
C PRO A 310 -6.91 -6.63 18.79
N ASN A 311 -6.59 -6.25 17.56
CA ASN A 311 -7.16 -5.09 16.89
C ASN A 311 -7.49 -5.42 15.43
N PHE A 312 -8.76 -5.27 15.09
CA PHE A 312 -9.33 -5.60 13.77
C PHE A 312 -9.80 -4.37 13.00
N TRP A 313 -9.55 -3.19 13.57
CA TRP A 313 -10.09 -1.93 13.09
C TRP A 313 -8.99 -0.94 12.70
N ARG A 314 -9.34 -0.03 11.79
CA ARG A 314 -8.56 1.15 11.40
C ARG A 314 -9.48 2.38 11.40
N ALA A 315 -8.92 3.57 11.50
CA ALA A 315 -9.68 4.78 11.22
C ALA A 315 -10.25 4.70 9.80
N GLU A 316 -11.51 5.11 9.65
CA GLU A 316 -12.25 5.06 8.40
C GLU A 316 -11.62 6.00 7.37
N THR A 317 -11.59 5.56 6.11
CA THR A 317 -11.35 6.43 4.94
C THR A 317 -12.68 6.95 4.40
N ASP A 318 -12.67 7.99 3.57
CA ASP A 318 -13.88 8.49 2.91
C ASP A 318 -14.58 7.39 2.11
N ASN A 319 -13.80 6.55 1.43
CA ASN A 319 -14.28 5.35 0.76
C ASN A 319 -15.01 4.40 1.73
N ASP A 320 -14.47 4.17 2.94
CA ASP A 320 -15.09 3.27 3.90
C ASP A 320 -16.47 3.79 4.35
N THR A 321 -16.59 5.10 4.58
CA THR A 321 -17.82 5.75 5.01
C THR A 321 -18.87 5.80 3.89
N LEU A 322 -18.49 6.19 2.68
CA LEU A 322 -19.41 6.40 1.56
C LEU A 322 -19.90 5.10 0.91
N THR A 323 -19.10 4.03 0.96
CA THR A 323 -19.48 2.72 0.39
C THR A 323 -20.23 1.81 1.37
N GLY A 324 -20.36 2.23 2.64
CA GLY A 324 -20.99 1.44 3.69
C GLY A 324 -20.06 0.42 4.37
N THR A 325 -18.80 0.34 3.96
CA THR A 325 -17.79 -0.54 4.58
C THR A 325 -17.66 -0.27 6.08
N ALA A 326 -17.68 1.01 6.51
CA ALA A 326 -17.63 1.37 7.93
C ALA A 326 -18.75 0.70 8.75
N ARG A 327 -19.97 0.67 8.21
CA ARG A 327 -21.12 0.02 8.85
C ARG A 327 -20.98 -1.49 8.91
N GLU A 328 -20.47 -2.11 7.83
CA GLU A 328 -20.24 -3.56 7.79
C GLU A 328 -19.21 -4.00 8.84
N GLN A 329 -18.21 -3.16 9.10
CA GLN A 329 -17.08 -3.47 9.98
C GLN A 329 -17.35 -3.17 11.47
N GLU A 330 -18.53 -2.68 11.84
CA GLU A 330 -18.89 -2.39 13.23
C GLU A 330 -18.68 -3.57 14.21
N PRO A 331 -18.97 -4.84 13.84
CA PRO A 331 -18.63 -5.98 14.70
C PRO A 331 -17.13 -6.04 15.04
N TRP A 332 -16.25 -5.78 14.07
CA TRP A 332 -14.80 -5.80 14.26
C TRP A 332 -14.30 -4.61 15.08
N ARG A 333 -14.91 -3.43 14.91
CA ARG A 333 -14.66 -2.25 15.76
C ARG A 333 -14.99 -2.57 17.22
N SER A 334 -16.17 -3.14 17.48
CA SER A 334 -16.61 -3.53 18.82
C SER A 334 -15.70 -4.60 19.45
N MET A 335 -15.29 -5.61 18.69
CA MET A 335 -14.36 -6.66 19.15
C MET A 335 -12.93 -6.15 19.38
N SER A 336 -12.53 -5.05 18.76
CA SER A 336 -11.23 -4.40 19.04
C SER A 336 -11.25 -3.68 20.40
N GLY A 337 -12.41 -3.13 20.79
CA GLY A 337 -12.61 -2.45 22.07
C GLY A 337 -12.98 -3.39 23.23
N THR A 338 -13.61 -4.53 22.95
CA THR A 338 -14.16 -5.44 23.97
C THR A 338 -13.69 -6.88 23.76
N ARG A 339 -13.19 -7.51 24.84
CA ARG A 339 -12.68 -8.87 24.85
C ARG A 339 -12.90 -9.51 26.22
N GLN A 340 -13.10 -10.81 26.23
CA GLN A 340 -13.18 -11.62 27.45
C GLN A 340 -11.99 -12.55 27.52
N LEU A 341 -11.20 -12.42 28.59
CA LEU A 341 -10.11 -13.34 28.86
C LEU A 341 -10.67 -14.70 29.26
N ARG A 342 -10.35 -15.74 28.50
CA ARG A 342 -10.74 -17.13 28.80
C ARG A 342 -9.70 -17.85 29.62
N SER A 343 -8.42 -17.74 29.23
CA SER A 343 -7.34 -18.43 29.92
C SER A 343 -5.99 -17.77 29.69
N ILE A 344 -5.09 -18.01 30.64
CA ILE A 344 -3.65 -17.75 30.53
C ILE A 344 -2.94 -19.03 30.93
N ALA A 345 -2.18 -19.60 30.00
CA ALA A 345 -1.35 -20.78 30.23
C ALA A 345 0.12 -20.38 30.19
N VAL A 346 0.93 -20.98 31.07
CA VAL A 346 2.37 -20.75 31.15
C VAL A 346 3.08 -22.07 30.96
N ALA A 347 4.06 -22.11 30.05
CA ALA A 347 4.85 -23.30 29.77
C ALA A 347 6.34 -22.96 29.75
N LYS A 348 7.16 -23.87 30.29
CA LYS A 348 8.60 -23.85 30.04
C LYS A 348 8.90 -24.61 28.75
N ARG A 349 9.81 -24.07 27.95
CA ARG A 349 10.28 -24.70 26.72
C ARG A 349 11.48 -25.60 27.00
N ALA A 350 11.67 -26.61 26.15
CA ALA A 350 12.75 -27.58 26.28
C ALA A 350 14.15 -26.95 26.10
N ASP A 351 14.24 -25.83 25.39
CA ASP A 351 15.48 -25.05 25.15
C ASP A 351 15.81 -24.06 26.29
N GLY A 352 15.06 -24.10 27.40
CA GLY A 352 15.20 -23.19 28.53
C GLY A 352 14.35 -21.92 28.45
N GLY A 353 13.72 -21.66 27.30
CA GLY A 353 12.78 -20.56 27.11
C GLY A 353 11.49 -20.71 27.94
N ALA A 354 10.61 -19.71 27.86
CA ALA A 354 9.28 -19.80 28.43
C ALA A 354 8.23 -19.15 27.53
N GLU A 355 7.01 -19.64 27.63
CA GLU A 355 5.87 -19.22 26.83
C GLU A 355 4.68 -18.86 27.73
N VAL A 356 3.96 -17.81 27.35
CA VAL A 356 2.65 -17.48 27.91
C VAL A 356 1.64 -17.40 26.77
N THR A 357 0.61 -18.24 26.85
CA THR A 357 -0.49 -18.27 25.88
C THR A 357 -1.72 -17.61 26.50
N VAL A 358 -2.28 -16.62 25.82
CA VAL A 358 -3.46 -15.86 26.24
C VAL A 358 -4.59 -16.13 25.25
N ASP A 359 -5.74 -16.55 25.76
CA ASP A 359 -6.92 -16.88 24.96
C ASP A 359 -8.05 -15.88 25.21
N PHE A 360 -8.46 -15.19 24.15
CA PHE A 360 -9.57 -14.24 24.17
C PHE A 360 -10.79 -14.77 23.41
N GLU A 361 -11.95 -14.55 24.02
CA GLU A 361 -13.24 -14.60 23.34
C GLU A 361 -13.75 -13.19 23.05
N MET A 362 -14.35 -12.99 21.89
CA MET A 362 -14.82 -11.69 21.42
C MET A 362 -16.20 -11.81 20.77
N GLY A 363 -16.97 -10.72 20.83
CA GLY A 363 -18.29 -10.65 20.18
C GLY A 363 -19.29 -11.68 20.71
N ALA A 364 -19.24 -11.99 22.02
CA ALA A 364 -20.06 -13.03 22.65
C ALA A 364 -19.93 -14.40 21.95
N GLY A 365 -18.69 -14.87 21.80
CA GLY A 365 -18.39 -16.15 21.15
C GLY A 365 -18.37 -16.12 19.62
N ALA A 366 -18.41 -14.94 18.99
CA ALA A 366 -18.37 -14.81 17.54
C ALA A 366 -16.97 -15.06 16.95
N ALA A 367 -15.92 -14.77 17.71
CA ALA A 367 -14.54 -14.99 17.32
C ALA A 367 -13.65 -15.30 18.52
N ARG A 368 -12.54 -15.99 18.25
CA ARG A 368 -11.48 -16.30 19.20
C ARG A 368 -10.16 -15.67 18.74
N PHE A 369 -9.36 -15.17 19.66
CA PHE A 369 -8.00 -14.73 19.37
C PHE A 369 -7.02 -15.30 20.38
N VAL A 370 -6.06 -16.10 19.91
CA VAL A 370 -5.01 -16.68 20.76
C VAL A 370 -3.71 -15.94 20.51
N THR A 371 -3.12 -15.39 21.57
CA THR A 371 -1.81 -14.74 21.52
C THR A 371 -0.79 -15.56 22.30
N THR A 372 0.32 -15.90 21.68
CA THR A 372 1.44 -16.59 22.31
C THR A 372 2.64 -15.66 22.41
N TYR A 373 3.16 -15.48 23.63
CA TYR A 373 4.37 -14.74 23.94
C TYR A 373 5.48 -15.72 24.34
N ALA A 374 6.47 -15.92 23.47
CA ALA A 374 7.57 -16.85 23.72
C ALA A 374 8.88 -16.08 23.93
N MET A 375 9.34 -16.02 25.18
CA MET A 375 10.62 -15.39 25.55
C MET A 375 11.77 -16.39 25.42
N ASP A 376 12.88 -15.94 24.83
CA ASP A 376 14.14 -16.67 24.72
C ASP A 376 15.16 -16.27 25.81
N GLY A 377 16.30 -16.95 25.86
CA GLY A 377 17.35 -16.70 26.86
C GLY A 377 18.01 -15.31 26.78
N ALA A 378 17.89 -14.61 25.64
CA ALA A 378 18.38 -13.25 25.45
C ALA A 378 17.32 -12.18 25.79
N GLY A 379 16.10 -12.60 26.12
CA GLY A 379 14.98 -11.72 26.44
C GLY A 379 14.22 -11.20 25.21
N GLY A 380 14.49 -11.76 24.03
CA GLY A 380 13.67 -11.56 22.84
C GLY A 380 12.32 -12.27 23.02
N VAL A 381 11.24 -11.66 22.56
CA VAL A 381 9.88 -12.22 22.68
C VAL A 381 9.29 -12.39 21.28
N ALA A 382 9.12 -13.64 20.85
CA ALA A 382 8.33 -13.95 19.67
C ALA A 382 6.84 -13.84 20.03
N VAL A 383 6.07 -13.17 19.17
CA VAL A 383 4.63 -12.97 19.37
C VAL A 383 3.88 -13.58 18.19
N THR A 384 3.02 -14.54 18.46
CA THR A 384 2.12 -15.15 17.48
C THR A 384 0.70 -14.80 17.84
N GLY A 385 -0.09 -14.36 16.86
CA GLY A 385 -1.53 -14.09 17.02
C GLY A 385 -2.32 -14.93 16.03
N GLU A 386 -3.34 -15.64 16.51
CA GLU A 386 -4.23 -16.46 15.69
C GLU A 386 -5.68 -16.00 15.88
N LEU A 387 -6.29 -15.48 14.82
CA LEU A 387 -7.71 -15.15 14.77
C LEU A 387 -8.50 -16.34 14.21
N THR A 388 -9.50 -16.81 14.96
CA THR A 388 -10.45 -17.82 14.50
C THR A 388 -11.88 -17.23 14.52
N PRO A 389 -12.44 -16.83 13.37
CA PRO A 389 -13.87 -16.55 13.27
C PRO A 389 -14.67 -17.82 13.56
N LEU A 390 -15.63 -17.74 14.48
CA LEU A 390 -16.48 -18.88 14.87
C LEU A 390 -17.88 -18.80 14.27
N LYS A 391 -18.28 -17.63 13.76
CA LYS A 391 -19.50 -17.43 12.98
C LYS A 391 -19.17 -17.17 11.51
N SER A 392 -20.03 -17.66 10.63
CA SER A 392 -19.87 -17.56 9.18
C SER A 392 -20.41 -16.26 8.57
N ASP A 393 -21.16 -15.47 9.34
CA ASP A 393 -21.79 -14.21 8.90
C ASP A 393 -20.94 -12.96 9.20
N LEU A 394 -19.73 -13.13 9.73
CA LEU A 394 -18.79 -12.03 9.92
C LEU A 394 -18.20 -11.61 8.57
N PRO A 395 -18.17 -10.30 8.25
CA PRO A 395 -17.48 -9.84 7.06
C PRO A 395 -15.96 -10.02 7.20
N PRO A 396 -15.21 -10.04 6.09
CA PRO A 396 -13.75 -9.98 6.17
C PRO A 396 -13.28 -8.76 6.96
N PRO A 397 -12.35 -8.91 7.92
CA PRO A 397 -11.88 -7.77 8.71
C PRO A 397 -10.98 -6.86 7.89
N VAL A 398 -11.12 -5.54 8.09
CA VAL A 398 -10.26 -4.51 7.47
C VAL A 398 -8.81 -4.53 7.94
N ARG A 399 -8.53 -5.20 9.06
CA ARG A 399 -7.20 -5.38 9.65
C ARG A 399 -7.20 -6.63 10.54
N VAL A 400 -6.06 -7.29 10.67
CA VAL A 400 -5.82 -8.26 11.75
C VAL A 400 -4.45 -7.99 12.33
N GLY A 401 -4.38 -7.66 13.62
CA GLY A 401 -3.10 -7.39 14.27
C GLY A 401 -3.24 -7.15 15.76
N LEU A 402 -2.14 -6.67 16.36
CA LEU A 402 -2.05 -6.32 17.77
C LEU A 402 -1.80 -4.82 17.91
N LEU A 403 -2.53 -4.17 18.82
CA LEU A 403 -2.32 -2.77 19.17
C LEU A 403 -1.38 -2.66 20.38
N TRP A 404 -0.33 -1.88 20.20
CA TRP A 404 0.71 -1.62 21.19
C TRP A 404 0.81 -0.13 21.49
N SER A 405 1.23 0.19 22.71
CA SER A 405 1.63 1.53 23.12
C SER A 405 3.12 1.52 23.43
N LEU A 406 3.83 2.47 22.83
CA LEU A 406 5.27 2.65 23.01
C LEU A 406 5.52 3.98 23.74
N PRO A 407 6.64 4.12 24.47
CA PRO A 407 7.00 5.40 25.08
C PRO A 407 7.17 6.51 24.03
N THR A 408 6.63 7.70 24.31
CA THR A 408 6.71 8.88 23.40
C THR A 408 8.14 9.40 23.19
N ALA A 409 9.10 8.96 24.01
CA ALA A 409 10.52 9.25 23.83
C ALA A 409 11.12 8.52 22.60
N MET A 410 10.46 7.48 22.08
CA MET A 410 10.86 6.80 20.84
C MET A 410 10.34 7.59 19.64
N THR A 411 11.21 8.38 19.01
CA THR A 411 10.84 9.32 17.93
C THR A 411 11.47 8.96 16.58
N THR A 412 12.21 7.85 16.50
CA THR A 412 12.85 7.36 15.28
C THR A 412 12.32 5.99 14.94
N VAL A 413 11.98 5.79 13.67
CA VAL A 413 11.57 4.50 13.11
C VAL A 413 12.51 4.15 11.97
N GLU A 414 12.95 2.90 11.95
CA GLU A 414 13.71 2.29 10.86
C GLU A 414 13.03 0.96 10.54
N TRP A 415 12.84 0.68 9.25
CA TRP A 415 12.23 -0.56 8.80
C TRP A 415 12.88 -1.01 7.49
N TYR A 416 12.86 -2.31 7.27
CA TYR A 416 13.21 -2.92 6.00
C TYR A 416 11.93 -3.46 5.35
N GLY A 417 11.50 -2.84 4.25
CA GLY A 417 10.24 -3.14 3.57
C GLY A 417 9.92 -2.09 2.50
N ARG A 418 8.67 -2.07 2.02
CA ARG A 418 8.21 -1.05 1.07
C ARG A 418 8.27 0.35 1.70
N GLY A 419 8.60 1.35 0.90
CA GLY A 419 8.75 2.74 1.32
C GLY A 419 9.32 3.63 0.21
N PRO A 420 9.58 4.93 0.49
CA PRO A 420 9.49 5.56 1.82
C PRO A 420 8.08 6.06 2.17
N HIS A 421 7.17 6.12 1.21
CA HIS A 421 5.79 6.58 1.40
C HIS A 421 4.90 5.46 1.94
N GLU A 422 3.71 5.81 2.44
CA GLU A 422 2.71 4.81 2.81
C GLU A 422 2.30 3.95 1.60
N SER A 423 1.96 2.69 1.88
CA SER A 423 1.54 1.73 0.86
C SER A 423 0.51 0.77 1.47
N TYR A 424 -0.53 0.44 0.70
CA TYR A 424 -1.61 -0.47 1.09
C TYR A 424 -1.69 -1.66 0.12
N VAL A 425 -2.48 -2.68 0.48
CA VAL A 425 -2.68 -3.91 -0.29
C VAL A 425 -3.61 -3.67 -1.47
#